data_AF-A0A3B3SFS5-F1
#
_entry.id   AF-A0A3B3SFS5-F1
#
_cell.length_a   1.000
_cell.length_b   1.000
_cell.length_c   1.000
_cell.angle_alpha   90.00
_cell.angle_beta   90.00
_cell.angle_gamma   90.00
#
_symmetry.space_group_name_H-M   'P 1'
#
loop_
_entity.id
_entity.type
_entity.pdbx_description
1 polymer ?
#
loop_
_entity_poly.entity_id
_entity_poly.type
_entity_poly.pdbx_seq_one_letter_code
_entity_poly.pdbx_strand_id
1 'polypeptide(L)'
;MLKNENQMEDTFMDLEDEMFFKDRRRAKSLPAYPEQATLFNEISQSCRKKVKFADALGLSLASVKHFSAAEDPQIPSKVFSRLQNFVHQPDKDLREVCEKLGSTLTMDRLVPTFKMPVECKDFETRVKQRQVSLEKVTVTMFDVKGLIKVPAGAGYKKEVGVRYTFNDWLSFVDAQAIAVPVEDSAGTYERFTFTMYTPPFLEAGSLVHFAVYSKTDQGEFWDNNEGHNYTLKYHCTTSNETAAFNAT
;
A
#
# COMPACT_ATOMS: atom_id res chain seq x y z
N MET A 1 70.08 -35.37 7.64
CA MET A 1 69.85 -36.70 7.02
C MET A 1 68.42 -37.10 7.39
N LEU A 2 67.45 -37.32 6.51
CA LEU A 2 67.36 -37.69 5.08
C LEU A 2 66.29 -36.78 4.41
N LYS A 3 66.46 -36.22 3.21
CA LYS A 3 66.15 -36.77 1.85
C LYS A 3 64.82 -37.55 1.81
N ASN A 4 63.91 -37.41 0.84
CA ASN A 4 63.65 -36.53 -0.32
C ASN A 4 62.27 -37.00 -0.89
N GLU A 5 61.79 -36.38 -1.97
CA GLU A 5 60.76 -36.90 -2.91
C GLU A 5 59.27 -36.67 -2.59
N ASN A 6 58.69 -35.60 -3.16
CA ASN A 6 57.94 -35.75 -4.42
C ASN A 6 57.54 -34.38 -4.99
N GLN A 7 58.01 -34.15 -6.21
CA GLN A 7 57.77 -33.03 -7.09
C GLN A 7 57.17 -33.65 -8.36
N MET A 8 55.95 -33.26 -8.74
CA MET A 8 55.38 -33.24 -10.11
C MET A 8 53.86 -33.35 -10.05
N GLU A 9 53.16 -32.28 -10.47
CA GLU A 9 52.13 -32.30 -11.54
C GLU A 9 51.44 -30.94 -11.57
N ASP A 10 52.19 -29.93 -12.06
CA ASP A 10 51.70 -28.59 -12.38
C ASP A 10 51.82 -28.43 -13.90
N THR A 11 50.95 -29.08 -14.68
CA THR A 11 50.63 -28.76 -16.10
C THR A 11 49.75 -29.86 -16.69
N PHE A 12 48.46 -29.61 -16.83
CA PHE A 12 47.59 -30.05 -17.95
C PHE A 12 46.12 -29.90 -17.53
N MET A 13 45.46 -28.80 -17.92
CA MET A 13 44.01 -28.71 -18.18
C MET A 13 43.64 -27.24 -18.39
N ASP A 14 44.15 -26.62 -19.45
CA ASP A 14 43.68 -25.26 -19.82
C ASP A 14 43.56 -25.05 -21.33
N LEU A 15 43.38 -26.14 -22.09
CA LEU A 15 43.16 -26.08 -23.54
C LEU A 15 42.34 -27.29 -23.95
N GLU A 16 41.01 -27.19 -23.91
CA GLU A 16 40.05 -27.89 -24.78
C GLU A 16 38.63 -27.81 -24.20
N ASP A 17 37.97 -26.64 -24.29
CA ASP A 17 36.51 -26.63 -24.47
C ASP A 17 35.98 -25.34 -25.14
N GLU A 18 36.83 -24.67 -25.93
CA GLU A 18 36.45 -23.63 -26.89
C GLU A 18 36.01 -24.27 -28.23
N MET A 19 35.10 -25.25 -28.19
CA MET A 19 34.71 -25.91 -29.45
C MET A 19 33.28 -26.42 -29.61
N PHE A 20 32.27 -26.06 -28.82
CA PHE A 20 30.89 -26.48 -29.15
C PHE A 20 29.76 -25.50 -28.82
N PHE A 21 29.92 -24.23 -29.18
CA PHE A 21 28.77 -23.38 -29.57
C PHE A 21 28.94 -22.87 -31.00
N LYS A 22 29.04 -23.81 -31.96
CA LYS A 22 28.78 -23.49 -33.35
C LYS A 22 27.33 -23.05 -33.46
N ASP A 23 27.13 -21.76 -33.71
CA ASP A 23 25.89 -21.17 -34.18
C ASP A 23 25.07 -22.20 -34.96
N ARG A 24 23.89 -22.55 -34.44
CA ARG A 24 22.88 -23.28 -35.20
C ARG A 24 22.51 -22.39 -36.38
N ARG A 25 23.23 -22.55 -37.49
CA ARG A 25 23.00 -21.79 -38.72
C ARG A 25 21.53 -21.91 -39.05
N ARG A 26 20.83 -20.77 -39.06
CA ARG A 26 19.44 -20.68 -39.48
C ARG A 26 19.32 -21.40 -40.82
N ALA A 27 18.43 -22.39 -40.91
CA ALA A 27 18.17 -23.08 -42.17
C ALA A 27 17.82 -22.03 -43.25
N LYS A 28 18.58 -22.03 -44.35
CA LYS A 28 18.29 -21.17 -45.50
C LYS A 28 17.24 -21.90 -46.34
N SER A 29 16.14 -21.24 -46.63
CA SER A 29 15.16 -21.73 -47.60
C SER A 29 15.84 -21.95 -48.96
N LEU A 30 15.38 -22.96 -49.70
CA LEU A 30 15.82 -23.16 -51.08
C LEU A 30 15.57 -21.87 -51.90
N PRO A 31 16.48 -21.52 -52.82
CA PRO A 31 16.27 -20.36 -53.69
C PRO A 31 15.00 -20.56 -54.51
N ALA A 32 14.15 -19.54 -54.55
CA ALA A 32 12.97 -19.53 -55.41
C ALA A 32 13.42 -19.63 -56.87
N TYR A 33 12.67 -20.37 -57.70
CA TYR A 33 12.91 -20.41 -59.14
C TYR A 33 12.84 -18.99 -59.73
N PRO A 34 13.64 -18.66 -60.78
CA PRO A 34 13.78 -17.29 -61.28
C PRO A 34 12.45 -16.59 -61.62
N GLU A 35 11.48 -17.34 -62.15
CA GLU A 35 10.14 -16.83 -62.49
C GLU A 35 9.29 -16.48 -61.26
N GLN A 36 9.52 -17.11 -60.12
CA GLN A 36 8.84 -16.79 -58.86
C GLN A 36 9.57 -15.69 -58.09
N ALA A 37 10.89 -15.58 -58.24
CA ALA A 37 11.71 -14.57 -57.56
C ALA A 37 11.35 -13.13 -57.97
N THR A 38 11.00 -12.91 -59.24
CA THR A 38 10.50 -11.62 -59.73
C THR A 38 9.15 -11.25 -59.09
N LEU A 39 8.22 -12.21 -59.04
CA LEU A 39 6.90 -12.02 -58.42
C LEU A 39 7.01 -11.74 -56.91
N PHE A 40 7.89 -12.44 -56.20
CA PHE A 40 8.16 -12.18 -54.77
C PHE A 40 8.85 -10.83 -54.53
N ASN A 41 9.70 -10.37 -55.46
CA ASN A 41 10.33 -9.06 -55.37
C ASN A 41 9.31 -7.93 -55.58
N GLU A 42 8.44 -8.05 -56.59
CA GLU A 42 7.36 -7.08 -56.82
C GLU A 42 6.39 -6.99 -55.63
N ILE A 43 5.97 -8.13 -55.07
CA ILE A 43 5.12 -8.16 -53.86
C ILE A 43 5.86 -7.56 -52.66
N SER A 44 7.17 -7.79 -52.54
CA SER A 44 7.97 -7.22 -51.44
C SER A 44 8.20 -5.72 -51.52
N GLN A 45 8.20 -5.16 -52.73
CA GLN A 45 8.33 -3.72 -52.97
C GLN A 45 6.98 -3.00 -52.83
N SER A 46 5.88 -3.68 -53.10
CA SER A 46 4.51 -3.17 -52.97
C SER A 46 3.96 -3.23 -51.54
N CYS A 47 4.31 -4.26 -50.76
CA CYS A 47 3.75 -4.47 -49.43
C CYS A 47 4.82 -4.84 -48.39
N ARG A 48 4.80 -4.19 -47.22
CA ARG A 48 5.67 -4.56 -46.09
C ARG A 48 5.40 -6.01 -45.69
N LYS A 49 6.40 -6.90 -45.85
CA LYS A 49 6.36 -8.29 -45.38
C LYS A 49 6.04 -8.31 -43.88
N LYS A 50 4.93 -8.97 -43.49
CA LYS A 50 4.54 -9.17 -42.09
C LYS A 50 4.40 -10.66 -41.82
N VAL A 51 5.03 -11.14 -40.75
CA VAL A 51 4.84 -12.50 -40.24
C VAL A 51 3.75 -12.44 -39.18
N LYS A 52 2.76 -13.33 -39.26
CA LYS A 52 1.75 -13.53 -38.22
C LYS A 52 1.79 -14.98 -37.79
N PHE A 53 1.62 -15.21 -36.50
CA PHE A 53 1.35 -16.54 -35.98
C PHE A 53 -0.13 -16.83 -36.20
N ALA A 54 -0.43 -17.93 -36.88
CA ALA A 54 -1.78 -18.39 -37.16
C ALA A 54 -2.02 -19.70 -36.39
N ASP A 55 -3.24 -19.89 -35.88
CA ASP A 55 -3.73 -21.23 -35.52
C ASP A 55 -4.01 -22.05 -36.79
N ALA A 56 -4.46 -23.30 -36.60
CA ALA A 56 -4.83 -24.18 -37.73
C ALA A 56 -5.93 -23.59 -38.63
N LEU A 57 -6.63 -22.53 -38.18
CA LEU A 57 -7.72 -21.86 -38.89
C LEU A 57 -7.31 -20.48 -39.45
N GLY A 58 -6.07 -20.03 -39.25
CA GLY A 58 -5.59 -18.74 -39.78
C GLY A 58 -6.05 -17.51 -39.00
N LEU A 59 -6.63 -17.66 -37.81
CA LEU A 59 -7.26 -16.56 -37.07
C LEU A 59 -6.26 -15.75 -36.24
N SER A 60 -6.64 -14.51 -35.94
CA SER A 60 -5.85 -13.64 -35.06
C SER A 60 -5.90 -14.15 -33.62
N LEU A 61 -4.74 -14.57 -33.09
CA LEU A 61 -4.60 -15.04 -31.69
C LEU A 61 -4.59 -13.91 -30.66
N ALA A 62 -4.54 -12.65 -31.10
CA ALA A 62 -4.58 -11.48 -30.23
C ALA A 62 -5.85 -10.66 -30.52
N SER A 63 -6.56 -10.30 -29.45
CA SER A 63 -7.61 -9.30 -29.45
C SER A 63 -7.06 -8.06 -28.77
N VAL A 64 -6.93 -6.94 -29.51
CA VAL A 64 -6.47 -5.67 -28.97
C VAL A 64 -7.68 -4.76 -28.80
N LYS A 65 -7.96 -4.38 -27.56
CA LYS A 65 -8.99 -3.40 -27.23
C LYS A 65 -8.30 -2.09 -26.83
N HIS A 66 -8.58 -1.02 -27.56
CA HIS A 66 -8.14 0.33 -27.23
C HIS A 66 -9.18 0.98 -26.34
N PHE A 67 -8.76 1.55 -25.22
CA PHE A 67 -9.62 2.30 -24.31
C PHE A 67 -9.29 3.77 -24.43
N SER A 68 -10.33 4.61 -24.46
CA SER A 68 -10.19 6.07 -24.40
C SER A 68 -10.48 6.56 -22.99
N ALA A 69 -9.77 7.60 -22.53
CA ALA A 69 -10.08 8.28 -21.27
C ALA A 69 -11.45 8.98 -21.29
N ALA A 70 -12.03 9.20 -22.47
CA ALA A 70 -13.36 9.77 -22.65
C ALA A 70 -14.47 8.71 -22.80
N GLU A 71 -14.14 7.41 -22.79
CA GLU A 71 -15.11 6.32 -22.88
C GLU A 71 -15.52 5.87 -21.47
N ASP A 72 -16.83 5.82 -21.21
CA ASP A 72 -17.36 5.34 -19.93
C ASP A 72 -17.08 3.84 -19.75
N PRO A 73 -16.58 3.42 -18.58
CA PRO A 73 -16.27 2.02 -18.33
C PRO A 73 -17.53 1.16 -18.37
N GLN A 74 -17.59 0.21 -19.31
CA GLN A 74 -18.65 -0.78 -19.39
C GLN A 74 -18.44 -1.84 -18.31
N ILE A 75 -19.05 -1.63 -17.15
CA ILE A 75 -18.97 -2.55 -16.02
C ILE A 75 -19.92 -3.74 -16.26
N PRO A 76 -19.43 -4.99 -16.22
CA PRO A 76 -20.30 -6.16 -16.37
C PRO A 76 -21.40 -6.23 -15.31
N SER A 77 -22.62 -6.61 -15.71
CA SER A 77 -23.81 -6.73 -14.83
C SER A 77 -23.57 -7.56 -13.56
N LYS A 78 -22.68 -8.57 -13.64
CA LYS A 78 -22.28 -9.43 -12.51
C LYS A 78 -21.53 -8.70 -11.39
N VAL A 79 -20.95 -7.54 -11.67
CA VAL A 79 -20.33 -6.67 -10.65
C VAL A 79 -21.40 -5.99 -9.80
N PHE A 80 -22.48 -5.53 -10.44
CA PHE A 80 -23.60 -4.88 -9.74
C PHE A 80 -24.33 -5.83 -8.79
N SER A 81 -24.53 -7.09 -9.19
CA SER A 81 -25.15 -8.08 -8.30
C SER A 81 -24.31 -8.38 -7.06
N ARG A 82 -22.97 -8.37 -7.17
CA ARG A 82 -22.08 -8.46 -6.01
C ARG A 82 -22.20 -7.25 -5.11
N LEU A 83 -22.17 -6.03 -5.68
CA LEU A 83 -22.31 -4.79 -4.91
C LEU A 83 -23.66 -4.71 -4.19
N GLN A 84 -24.75 -5.12 -4.83
CA GLN A 84 -26.09 -5.10 -4.23
C GLN A 84 -26.18 -6.05 -3.02
N ASN A 85 -25.48 -7.19 -3.06
CA ASN A 85 -25.37 -8.10 -1.91
C ASN A 85 -24.62 -7.48 -0.71
N PHE A 86 -23.79 -6.45 -0.92
CA PHE A 86 -23.11 -5.72 0.17
C PHE A 86 -23.95 -4.56 0.73
N VAL A 87 -24.97 -4.10 0.01
CA VAL A 87 -25.73 -2.89 0.36
C VAL A 87 -26.98 -3.19 1.20
N HIS A 88 -27.37 -4.46 1.34
CA HIS A 88 -28.59 -4.86 2.04
C HIS A 88 -28.35 -5.46 3.44
N GLN A 89 -27.71 -4.71 4.36
CA GLN A 89 -28.07 -4.75 5.79
C GLN A 89 -27.38 -3.62 6.58
N PRO A 90 -28.13 -2.68 7.19
CA PRO A 90 -27.55 -1.56 7.92
C PRO A 90 -26.97 -2.04 9.27
N ASP A 91 -25.68 -1.76 9.46
CA ASP A 91 -24.88 -1.59 10.69
C ASP A 91 -24.84 -2.67 11.78
N LYS A 92 -25.90 -3.46 12.03
CA LYS A 92 -25.90 -4.45 13.12
C LYS A 92 -25.20 -5.75 12.75
N ASP A 93 -25.53 -6.29 11.59
CA ASP A 93 -24.99 -7.59 11.15
C ASP A 93 -23.54 -7.45 10.65
N LEU A 94 -23.14 -6.30 10.10
CA LEU A 94 -21.75 -6.04 9.74
C LEU A 94 -20.85 -5.98 10.97
N ARG A 95 -21.32 -5.43 12.08
CA ARG A 95 -20.58 -5.41 13.34
C ARG A 95 -20.41 -6.82 13.91
N GLU A 96 -21.49 -7.62 13.93
CA GLU A 96 -21.44 -9.01 14.40
C GLU A 96 -20.57 -9.89 13.50
N VAL A 97 -20.64 -9.71 12.17
CA VAL A 97 -19.77 -10.40 11.21
C VAL A 97 -18.31 -9.92 11.34
N CYS A 98 -18.04 -8.63 11.57
CA CYS A 98 -16.69 -8.14 11.84
C CYS A 98 -16.14 -8.62 13.20
N GLU A 99 -17.00 -8.81 14.21
CA GLU A 99 -16.61 -9.37 15.51
C GLU A 99 -16.36 -10.88 15.43
N LYS A 100 -17.18 -11.62 14.67
CA LYS A 100 -17.01 -13.06 14.40
C LYS A 100 -15.86 -13.36 13.44
N LEU A 101 -15.67 -12.54 12.40
CA LEU A 101 -14.58 -12.69 11.46
C LEU A 101 -13.27 -12.12 12.01
N GLY A 102 -13.33 -11.05 12.81
CA GLY A 102 -12.18 -10.45 13.49
C GLY A 102 -11.62 -11.28 14.65
N SER A 103 -12.42 -12.22 15.19
CA SER A 103 -11.92 -13.25 16.11
C SER A 103 -11.23 -14.41 15.39
N THR A 104 -11.54 -14.66 14.11
CA THR A 104 -10.88 -15.69 13.27
C THR A 104 -9.77 -15.16 12.36
N LEU A 105 -9.78 -13.86 12.04
CA LEU A 105 -8.81 -13.13 11.23
C LEU A 105 -8.26 -11.99 12.07
N THR A 106 -7.62 -12.33 13.17
CA THR A 106 -6.88 -11.35 13.96
C THR A 106 -5.73 -10.84 13.11
N MET A 107 -5.99 -9.75 12.39
CA MET A 107 -5.00 -9.06 11.60
C MET A 107 -4.21 -8.18 12.55
N ASP A 108 -2.89 -8.30 12.46
CA ASP A 108 -1.94 -7.43 13.12
C ASP A 108 -2.34 -5.96 12.93
N ARG A 109 -2.63 -5.26 14.05
CA ARG A 109 -3.07 -3.86 13.98
C ARG A 109 -2.76 -3.07 15.23
N LEU A 110 -2.62 -1.76 15.03
CA LEU A 110 -2.64 -0.80 16.11
C LEU A 110 -4.06 -0.62 16.65
N VAL A 111 -4.19 -0.48 17.96
CA VAL A 111 -5.47 -0.25 18.64
C VAL A 111 -5.33 0.93 19.60
N PRO A 112 -6.22 1.93 19.54
CA PRO A 112 -6.24 3.03 20.52
C PRO A 112 -6.46 2.52 21.94
N THR A 113 -5.65 2.99 22.89
CA THR A 113 -5.80 2.67 24.32
C THR A 113 -6.53 3.78 25.09
N PHE A 114 -7.28 4.62 24.39
CA PHE A 114 -8.01 5.78 24.93
C PHE A 114 -9.42 5.84 24.32
N LYS A 115 -10.34 6.50 25.02
CA LYS A 115 -11.68 6.78 24.51
C LYS A 115 -11.63 7.91 23.48
N MET A 116 -12.39 7.81 22.39
CA MET A 116 -12.40 8.85 21.37
C MET A 116 -12.87 10.18 21.99
N PRO A 117 -12.10 11.27 21.88
CA PRO A 117 -12.45 12.53 22.55
C PRO A 117 -13.82 13.08 22.15
N VAL A 118 -14.25 12.89 20.90
CA VAL A 118 -15.59 13.30 20.42
C VAL A 118 -16.75 12.64 21.17
N GLU A 119 -16.52 11.49 21.81
CA GLU A 119 -17.53 10.79 22.62
C GLU A 119 -17.65 11.38 24.04
N CYS A 120 -16.71 12.22 24.45
CA CYS A 120 -16.69 12.88 25.75
C CYS A 120 -17.58 14.12 25.73
N LYS A 121 -18.42 14.30 26.77
CA LYS A 121 -19.38 15.42 26.86
C LYS A 121 -18.70 16.79 26.97
N ASP A 122 -17.47 16.83 27.47
CA ASP A 122 -16.65 18.03 27.67
C ASP A 122 -15.81 18.41 26.43
N PHE A 123 -15.90 17.66 25.32
CA PHE A 123 -15.04 17.83 24.15
C PHE A 123 -15.00 19.28 23.64
N GLU A 124 -16.16 19.91 23.46
CA GLU A 124 -16.24 21.30 22.98
C GLU A 124 -15.59 22.29 23.96
N THR A 125 -15.71 22.05 25.27
CA THR A 125 -15.08 22.89 26.29
C THR A 125 -13.57 22.74 26.24
N ARG A 126 -13.08 21.52 26.03
CA ARG A 126 -11.67 21.19 25.90
C ARG A 126 -11.04 21.88 24.69
N VAL A 127 -11.70 21.87 23.53
CA VAL A 127 -11.23 22.56 22.31
C VAL A 127 -11.09 24.06 22.55
N LYS A 128 -12.07 24.69 23.22
CA LYS A 128 -12.01 26.12 23.56
C LYS A 128 -10.85 26.45 24.50
N GLN A 129 -10.62 25.61 25.51
CA GLN A 129 -9.57 25.85 26.51
C GLN A 129 -8.17 25.59 25.97
N ARG A 130 -7.99 24.51 25.20
CA ARG A 130 -6.67 24.07 24.71
C ARG A 130 -6.30 24.64 23.35
N GLN A 131 -7.22 25.31 22.64
CA GLN A 131 -7.05 25.84 21.28
C GLN A 131 -6.77 24.78 20.19
N VAL A 132 -6.57 23.53 20.57
CA VAL A 132 -6.47 22.37 19.70
C VAL A 132 -6.95 21.15 20.49
N SER A 133 -7.69 20.25 19.84
CA SER A 133 -7.94 18.92 20.41
C SER A 133 -8.08 17.86 19.34
N LEU A 134 -7.63 16.65 19.65
CA LEU A 134 -7.91 15.48 18.83
C LEU A 134 -9.42 15.20 18.89
N GLU A 135 -10.09 15.04 17.74
CA GLU A 135 -11.51 14.69 17.68
C GLU A 135 -11.69 13.16 17.68
N LYS A 136 -11.01 12.46 16.76
CA LYS A 136 -11.04 11.00 16.63
C LYS A 136 -9.85 10.48 15.83
N VAL A 137 -9.58 9.18 15.94
CA VAL A 137 -8.66 8.46 15.05
C VAL A 137 -9.33 7.26 14.40
N THR A 138 -8.85 6.89 13.22
CA THR A 138 -9.19 5.68 12.48
C THR A 138 -7.89 4.99 12.12
N VAL A 139 -7.78 3.73 12.53
CA VAL A 139 -6.57 2.94 12.33
C VAL A 139 -6.82 1.92 11.22
N THR A 140 -5.94 1.90 10.24
CA THR A 140 -5.90 0.88 9.17
C THR A 140 -4.70 -0.05 9.40
N MET A 141 -4.46 -0.96 8.45
CA MET A 141 -3.28 -1.83 8.49
C MET A 141 -1.95 -1.06 8.29
N PHE A 142 -1.98 0.06 7.56
CA PHE A 142 -0.77 0.75 7.10
C PHE A 142 -0.62 2.16 7.68
N ASP A 143 -1.72 2.77 8.12
CA ASP A 143 -1.73 4.15 8.56
C ASP A 143 -2.72 4.39 9.71
N VAL A 144 -2.50 5.51 10.39
CA VAL A 144 -3.44 6.06 11.37
C VAL A 144 -3.87 7.42 10.86
N LYS A 145 -5.15 7.58 10.61
CA LYS A 145 -5.74 8.87 10.23
C LYS A 145 -6.44 9.46 11.43
N GLY A 146 -6.33 10.77 11.61
CA GLY A 146 -7.02 11.46 12.69
C GLY A 146 -7.63 12.77 12.26
N LEU A 147 -8.67 13.18 12.97
CA LEU A 147 -9.26 14.51 12.86
C LEU A 147 -8.88 15.34 14.08
N ILE A 148 -8.49 16.57 13.84
CA ILE A 148 -8.17 17.59 14.83
C ILE A 148 -9.22 18.70 14.69
N LYS A 149 -9.74 19.17 15.83
CA LYS A 149 -10.62 20.34 15.88
C LYS A 149 -9.86 21.51 16.50
N VAL A 150 -9.96 22.68 15.88
CA VAL A 150 -9.39 23.95 16.39
C VAL A 150 -10.46 25.05 16.35
N PRO A 151 -10.44 26.04 17.25
CA PRO A 151 -11.30 27.22 17.15
C PRO A 151 -11.12 27.92 15.80
N ALA A 152 -12.24 28.27 15.16
CA ALA A 152 -12.22 29.14 14.01
C ALA A 152 -11.72 30.51 14.46
N GLY A 153 -10.85 31.14 13.66
CA GLY A 153 -10.22 32.40 14.04
C GLY A 153 -9.70 33.15 12.83
N ALA A 154 -9.72 34.48 12.91
CA ALA A 154 -9.45 35.42 11.81
C ALA A 154 -7.95 35.55 11.42
N GLY A 155 -7.16 34.50 11.64
CA GLY A 155 -5.73 34.46 11.31
C GLY A 155 -5.47 33.56 10.11
N TYR A 156 -4.82 34.10 9.07
CA TYR A 156 -4.57 33.37 7.81
C TYR A 156 -3.47 32.30 7.89
N LYS A 157 -2.70 32.25 8.99
CA LYS A 157 -1.58 31.31 9.14
C LYS A 157 -1.74 30.45 10.39
N LYS A 158 -2.35 29.28 10.21
CA LYS A 158 -2.42 28.22 11.21
C LYS A 158 -1.63 27.01 10.71
N GLU A 159 -0.66 26.56 11.49
CA GLU A 159 0.01 25.29 11.25
C GLU A 159 -0.53 24.28 12.27
N VAL A 160 -1.31 23.31 11.79
CA VAL A 160 -1.91 22.26 12.64
C VAL A 160 -1.28 20.93 12.27
N GLY A 161 -0.90 20.13 13.26
CA GLY A 161 -0.23 18.86 12.98
C GLY A 161 -0.29 17.87 14.13
N VAL A 162 0.37 16.75 13.92
CA VAL A 162 0.58 15.72 14.92
C VAL A 162 2.08 15.48 15.07
N ARG A 163 2.53 15.33 16.31
CA ARG A 163 3.84 14.79 16.63
C ARG A 163 3.68 13.41 17.21
N TYR A 164 4.42 12.43 16.70
CA TYR A 164 4.33 11.05 17.15
C TYR A 164 5.70 10.38 17.28
N THR A 165 5.76 9.33 18.10
CA THR A 165 6.97 8.61 18.44
C THR A 165 6.69 7.11 18.55
N PHE A 166 7.71 6.31 18.28
CA PHE A 166 7.71 4.85 18.40
C PHE A 166 8.62 4.36 19.55
N ASN A 167 9.25 5.28 20.29
CA ASN A 167 10.31 4.97 21.24
C ASN A 167 10.34 5.94 22.43
N ASP A 168 9.19 6.11 23.09
CA ASP A 168 9.06 6.90 24.33
C ASP A 168 9.67 8.31 24.24
N TRP A 169 9.46 8.97 23.09
CA TRP A 169 9.92 10.34 22.81
C TRP A 169 11.44 10.52 22.70
N LEU A 170 12.23 9.45 22.62
CA LEU A 170 13.67 9.52 22.27
C LEU A 170 13.87 10.13 20.87
N SER A 171 12.94 9.84 19.96
CA SER A 171 12.83 10.49 18.65
C SER A 171 11.37 10.73 18.31
N PHE A 172 11.10 11.68 17.41
CA PHE A 172 9.74 11.99 16.97
C PHE A 172 9.68 12.32 15.49
N VAL A 173 8.47 12.23 14.95
CA VAL A 173 8.11 12.65 13.60
C VAL A 173 6.94 13.63 13.70
N ASP A 174 7.06 14.74 12.99
CA ASP A 174 5.96 15.69 12.81
C ASP A 174 5.27 15.42 11.47
N ALA A 175 3.95 15.24 11.49
CA ALA A 175 3.12 15.15 10.29
C ALA A 175 2.15 16.34 10.26
N GLN A 176 2.23 17.11 9.18
CA GLN A 176 1.36 18.25 8.93
C GLN A 176 -0.08 17.78 8.67
N ALA A 177 -1.05 18.42 9.33
CA ALA A 177 -2.46 18.22 9.07
C ALA A 177 -2.97 19.19 7.99
N ILE A 178 -3.99 18.75 7.24
CA ILE A 178 -4.59 19.47 6.12
C ILE A 178 -6.01 19.88 6.50
N ALA A 179 -6.40 21.11 6.21
CA ALA A 179 -7.75 21.60 6.48
C ALA A 179 -8.79 20.78 5.70
N VAL A 180 -9.87 20.40 6.38
CA VAL A 180 -11.01 19.69 5.78
C VAL A 180 -12.09 20.73 5.49
N PRO A 181 -12.51 20.90 4.22
CA PRO A 181 -13.64 21.76 3.90
C PRO A 181 -14.91 21.09 4.43
N VAL A 182 -15.38 21.56 5.58
CA VAL A 182 -16.64 21.11 6.19
C VAL A 182 -17.54 22.33 6.33
N GLU A 183 -18.78 22.21 5.88
CA GLU A 183 -19.86 23.15 6.19
C GLU A 183 -20.29 22.93 7.64
N ASP A 184 -19.46 23.35 8.60
CA ASP A 184 -19.92 23.45 9.98
C ASP A 184 -20.94 24.59 10.03
N SER A 185 -22.19 24.25 10.39
CA SER A 185 -23.35 25.15 10.27
C SER A 185 -23.22 26.43 11.10
N ALA A 186 -22.30 26.44 12.07
CA ALA A 186 -22.03 27.56 12.95
C ALA A 186 -20.67 28.26 12.68
N GLY A 187 -19.81 27.73 11.79
CA GLY A 187 -18.51 28.33 11.46
C GLY A 187 -17.58 28.57 12.65
N THR A 188 -17.82 27.92 13.79
CA THR A 188 -17.14 28.21 15.07
C THR A 188 -15.82 27.45 15.20
N TYR A 189 -15.63 26.38 14.44
CA TYR A 189 -14.43 25.55 14.48
C TYR A 189 -14.00 25.14 13.08
N GLU A 190 -12.71 24.89 12.94
CA GLU A 190 -12.10 24.30 11.75
C GLU A 190 -11.65 22.88 12.07
N ARG A 191 -11.71 22.00 11.07
CA ARG A 191 -11.24 20.62 11.17
C ARG A 191 -10.04 20.40 10.28
N PHE A 192 -9.09 19.64 10.79
CA PHE A 192 -7.88 19.25 10.07
C PHE A 192 -7.73 17.74 10.12
N THR A 193 -7.24 17.14 9.04
CA THR A 193 -6.95 15.71 8.96
C THR A 193 -5.45 15.47 8.87
N PHE A 194 -4.95 14.46 9.57
CA PHE A 194 -3.56 14.03 9.49
C PHE A 194 -3.47 12.53 9.21
N THR A 195 -2.30 12.10 8.76
CA THR A 195 -1.95 10.70 8.58
C THR A 195 -0.59 10.44 9.25
N MET A 196 -0.55 9.48 10.16
CA MET A 196 0.70 8.92 10.69
C MET A 196 1.00 7.63 9.96
N TYR A 197 2.22 7.49 9.46
CA TYR A 197 2.70 6.26 8.85
C TYR A 197 3.44 5.44 9.89
N THR A 198 3.11 4.16 9.95
CA THR A 198 3.70 3.23 10.93
C THR A 198 4.72 2.34 10.23
N PRO A 199 5.85 2.00 10.86
CA PRO A 199 6.79 1.05 10.32
C PRO A 199 6.09 -0.27 9.93
N PRO A 200 6.50 -0.92 8.85
CA PRO A 200 5.90 -2.19 8.40
C PRO A 200 6.13 -3.34 9.40
N PHE A 201 7.05 -3.19 10.34
CA PHE A 201 7.38 -4.19 11.34
C PHE A 201 7.32 -3.53 12.72
N LEU A 202 6.23 -3.80 13.44
CA LEU A 202 6.12 -3.48 14.86
C LEU A 202 6.11 -4.78 15.64
N GLU A 203 6.76 -4.80 16.80
CA GLU A 203 6.73 -5.97 17.68
C GLU A 203 5.42 -6.00 18.47
N ALA A 204 4.95 -7.21 18.81
CA ALA A 204 3.77 -7.38 19.66
C ALA A 204 3.91 -6.57 20.95
N GLY A 205 2.94 -5.69 21.22
CA GLY A 205 2.96 -4.83 22.40
C GLY A 205 3.68 -3.49 22.22
N SER A 206 4.27 -3.22 21.05
CA SER A 206 4.85 -1.90 20.72
C SER A 206 3.82 -0.79 20.93
N LEU A 207 4.28 0.36 21.41
CA LEU A 207 3.47 1.54 21.66
C LEU A 207 3.82 2.65 20.67
N VAL A 208 2.80 3.34 20.19
CA VAL A 208 2.94 4.58 19.44
C VAL A 208 2.28 5.68 20.25
N HIS A 209 3.05 6.69 20.64
CA HIS A 209 2.53 7.86 21.35
C HIS A 209 2.45 9.04 20.41
N PHE A 210 1.42 9.86 20.58
CA PHE A 210 1.27 11.09 19.81
C PHE A 210 0.55 12.19 20.59
N ALA A 211 0.78 13.42 20.15
CA ALA A 211 0.10 14.63 20.61
C ALA A 211 -0.17 15.51 19.38
N VAL A 212 -1.27 16.28 19.42
CA VAL A 212 -1.63 17.18 18.33
C VAL A 212 -1.29 18.62 18.71
N TYR A 213 -0.92 19.43 17.73
CA TYR A 213 -0.51 20.81 17.95
C TYR A 213 -1.20 21.76 16.99
N SER A 214 -1.28 23.02 17.42
CA SER A 214 -1.68 24.16 16.60
C SER A 214 -0.74 25.32 16.89
N LYS A 215 -0.06 25.82 15.86
CA LYS A 215 0.75 27.03 15.91
C LYS A 215 0.01 28.14 15.18
N THR A 216 -0.19 29.23 15.89
CA THR A 216 -0.82 30.45 15.38
C THR A 216 0.08 31.65 15.68
N ASP A 217 -0.35 32.82 15.24
CA ASP A 217 0.23 34.11 15.65
C ASP A 217 0.14 34.36 17.16
N GLN A 218 -0.83 33.73 17.84
CA GLN A 218 -1.04 33.87 19.29
C GLN A 218 -0.19 32.91 20.13
N GLY A 219 0.49 31.95 19.50
CA GLY A 219 1.36 31.00 20.18
C GLY A 219 1.22 29.57 19.67
N GLU A 220 1.85 28.66 20.41
CA GLU A 220 1.82 27.22 20.14
C GLU A 220 1.02 26.51 21.23
N PHE A 221 0.05 25.72 20.79
CA PHE A 221 -0.89 25.00 21.64
C PHE A 221 -0.76 23.51 21.39
N TRP A 222 -0.88 22.71 22.45
CA TRP A 222 -0.72 21.26 22.42
C TRP A 222 -1.87 20.58 23.12
N ASP A 223 -2.33 19.47 22.55
CA ASP A 223 -3.19 18.50 23.21
C ASP A 223 -2.45 17.15 23.27
N ASN A 224 -1.88 16.91 24.45
CA ASN A 224 -1.17 15.70 24.82
C ASN A 224 -1.99 14.81 25.77
N ASN A 225 -3.32 14.91 25.70
CA ASN A 225 -4.24 14.12 26.55
C ASN A 225 -3.92 14.25 28.05
N GLU A 226 -3.75 15.49 28.54
CA GLU A 226 -3.47 15.79 29.97
C GLU A 226 -2.16 15.15 30.47
N GLY A 227 -1.16 15.08 29.60
CA GLY A 227 0.14 14.48 29.91
C GLY A 227 0.20 12.96 29.74
N HIS A 228 -0.91 12.28 29.44
CA HIS A 228 -0.93 10.83 29.20
C HIS A 228 -0.53 10.45 27.77
N ASN A 229 -0.49 11.43 26.86
CA ASN A 229 -0.43 11.26 25.41
C ASN A 229 -1.61 10.45 24.85
N TYR A 230 -1.79 10.52 23.54
CA TYR A 230 -2.60 9.55 22.84
C TYR A 230 -1.74 8.35 22.49
N THR A 231 -2.19 7.15 22.89
CA THR A 231 -1.39 5.93 22.77
C THR A 231 -2.13 4.88 21.93
N LEU A 232 -1.41 4.27 21.00
CA LEU A 232 -1.84 3.12 20.22
C LEU A 232 -0.96 1.93 20.59
N LYS A 233 -1.56 0.77 20.80
CA LYS A 233 -0.84 -0.49 21.08
C LYS A 233 -0.92 -1.42 19.89
N TYR A 234 0.21 -1.96 19.47
CA TYR A 234 0.26 -2.96 18.41
C TYR A 234 -0.11 -4.33 18.97
N HIS A 235 -1.14 -4.93 18.38
CA HIS A 235 -1.55 -6.30 18.66
C HIS A 235 -1.13 -7.17 17.48
N CYS A 236 -0.18 -8.08 17.72
CA CYS A 236 0.14 -9.16 16.80
C CYS A 236 -0.46 -10.44 17.34
N THR A 237 -1.15 -11.20 16.48
CA THR A 237 -1.59 -12.54 16.85
C THR A 237 -0.67 -13.56 16.23
N THR A 238 0.24 -14.08 17.04
CA THR A 238 0.95 -15.32 16.72
C THR A 238 -0.08 -16.45 16.68
N SER A 239 -0.38 -16.98 15.50
CA SER A 239 -1.13 -18.23 15.35
C SER A 239 -0.25 -19.39 15.84
N ASN A 240 -0.14 -19.57 17.15
CA ASN A 240 0.40 -20.78 17.74
C ASN A 240 -0.68 -21.88 17.76
N GLU A 241 -1.17 -22.27 16.59
CA GLU A 241 -1.74 -23.60 16.42
C GLU A 241 -0.65 -24.48 15.85
N THR A 242 0.05 -25.13 16.77
CA THR A 242 0.75 -26.38 16.49
C THR A 242 -0.30 -27.31 15.87
N ALA A 243 -0.30 -27.43 14.54
CA ALA A 243 -1.04 -28.46 13.84
C ALA A 243 -0.41 -29.81 14.25
N ALA A 244 -0.80 -30.31 15.41
CA ALA A 244 -0.54 -31.67 15.82
C ALA A 244 -1.32 -32.56 14.86
N PHE A 245 -0.62 -33.04 13.84
CA PHE A 245 -1.06 -34.12 12.96
C PHE A 245 -1.16 -35.39 13.81
N ASN A 246 -2.28 -35.55 14.52
CA ASN A 246 -2.61 -36.83 15.12
C ASN A 246 -3.26 -37.68 14.03
N ALA A 247 -2.43 -38.43 13.30
CA ALA A 247 -2.89 -39.56 12.50
C ALA A 247 -3.39 -40.66 13.45
N THR A 248 -4.61 -41.12 13.23
CA THR A 248 -5.11 -42.42 13.73
C THR A 248 -5.44 -43.27 12.52
#